data_AF-A0A382N8M4-F1
#
_entry.id   AF-A0A382N8M4-F1
#
_cell.length_a   1.000
_cell.length_b   1.000
_cell.length_c   1.000
_cell.angle_alpha   90.00
_cell.angle_beta   90.00
_cell.angle_gamma   90.00
#
_symmetry.space_group_name_H-M   'P 1'
#
loop_
_entity.id
_entity.type
_entity.pdbx_description
1 polymer ?
#
loop_
_entity_poly.entity_id
_entity_poly.type
_entity_poly.pdbx_seq_one_letter_code
_entity_poly.pdbx_strand_id
1 'polypeptide(L)'
;MDLARQVAKICGGKVHGLRGRTSGARVEFSDTSNHLRSCFLKNQPVIGLCSTGILIRSLAPVLSDKHKEPPVLAVAEDKNSVIPLLGGHHGANDLARKIAEGIGTAAAVTTAGDLRFGIALDQPPEGLTLANPEDAGTF
;
A
#
# COMPACT_ATOMS: atom_id res chain seq x y z
N MET A 1 -15.87 9.87 -1.48
CA MET A 1 -15.52 9.43 -2.85
C MET A 1 -14.42 10.28 -3.48
N ASP A 2 -14.39 11.58 -3.23
CA ASP A 2 -13.40 12.48 -3.85
C ASP A 2 -11.96 12.12 -3.53
N LEU A 3 -11.67 11.78 -2.26
CA LEU A 3 -10.36 11.30 -1.86
C LEU A 3 -9.96 10.02 -2.62
N ALA A 4 -10.88 9.05 -2.77
CA ALA A 4 -10.60 7.83 -3.54
C ALA A 4 -10.24 8.14 -4.99
N ARG A 5 -10.95 9.09 -5.63
CA ARG A 5 -10.65 9.53 -7.00
C ARG A 5 -9.31 10.26 -7.09
N GLN A 6 -9.01 11.12 -6.12
CA GLN A 6 -7.72 11.82 -6.03
C GLN A 6 -6.56 10.83 -5.90
N VAL A 7 -6.64 9.87 -4.98
CA VAL A 7 -5.65 8.80 -4.79
C VAL A 7 -5.52 7.96 -6.06
N ALA A 8 -6.63 7.57 -6.68
CA ALA A 8 -6.60 6.82 -7.95
C ALA A 8 -5.90 7.61 -9.06
N LYS A 9 -6.10 8.93 -9.15
CA LYS A 9 -5.40 9.78 -10.12
C LYS A 9 -3.89 9.82 -9.87
N ILE A 10 -3.46 9.96 -8.61
CA ILE A 10 -2.04 9.97 -8.22
C ILE A 10 -1.35 8.66 -8.60
N CYS A 11 -2.06 7.54 -8.45
CA CYS A 11 -1.50 6.20 -8.64
C CYS A 11 -1.73 5.62 -10.05
N GLY A 12 -2.52 6.28 -10.90
CA GLY A 12 -2.99 5.68 -12.17
C GLY A 12 -3.92 4.48 -11.98
N GLY A 13 -4.65 4.43 -10.86
CA GLY A 13 -5.47 3.29 -10.44
C GLY A 13 -6.96 3.40 -10.80
N LYS A 14 -7.74 2.44 -10.31
CA LYS A 14 -9.22 2.40 -10.42
C LYS A 14 -9.85 2.46 -9.04
N VAL A 15 -11.01 3.09 -8.92
CA VAL A 15 -11.78 3.13 -7.67
C VAL A 15 -12.73 1.93 -7.62
N HIS A 16 -12.59 1.13 -6.57
CA HIS A 16 -13.46 0.01 -6.24
C HIS A 16 -14.32 0.38 -5.02
N GLY A 17 -15.61 0.08 -5.06
CA GLY A 17 -16.55 0.49 -4.03
C GLY A 17 -17.46 -0.64 -3.55
N LEU A 18 -17.68 -0.70 -2.23
CA LEU A 18 -18.65 -1.63 -1.64
C LEU A 18 -20.07 -1.17 -2.00
N ARG A 19 -20.85 -2.08 -2.60
CA ARG A 19 -22.24 -1.85 -2.98
C ARG A 19 -23.06 -1.40 -1.77
N GLY A 20 -23.89 -0.37 -1.97
CA GLY A 20 -24.76 0.18 -0.92
C GLY A 20 -24.04 1.07 0.11
N ARG A 21 -22.70 1.14 0.10
CA ARG A 21 -21.92 2.06 0.95
C ARG A 21 -21.20 3.15 0.17
N THR A 22 -21.11 3.00 -1.14
CA THR A 22 -20.38 3.91 -2.04
C THR A 22 -21.21 4.18 -3.29
N SER A 23 -21.03 5.36 -3.89
CA SER A 23 -21.67 5.74 -5.15
C SER A 23 -20.62 6.20 -6.17
N GLY A 24 -20.75 5.75 -7.43
CA GLY A 24 -19.90 6.19 -8.53
C GLY A 24 -18.51 5.54 -8.60
N ALA A 25 -18.28 4.39 -7.93
CA ALA A 25 -17.09 3.58 -8.13
C ALA A 25 -17.09 2.93 -9.53
N ARG A 26 -15.91 2.74 -10.14
CA ARG A 26 -15.80 2.12 -11.47
C ARG A 26 -15.98 0.61 -11.41
N VAL A 27 -15.67 0.00 -10.27
CA VAL A 27 -15.88 -1.41 -9.98
C VAL A 27 -16.64 -1.51 -8.66
N GLU A 28 -17.75 -2.23 -8.66
CA GLU A 28 -18.48 -2.53 -7.43
C GLU A 28 -18.16 -3.94 -6.93
N PHE A 29 -18.16 -4.12 -5.61
CA PHE A 29 -18.08 -5.41 -4.96
C PHE A 29 -19.08 -5.50 -3.81
N SER A 30 -19.42 -6.73 -3.38
CA SER A 30 -20.37 -6.98 -2.27
C SER A 30 -19.70 -7.55 -1.02
N ASP A 31 -18.48 -8.05 -1.12
CA ASP A 31 -17.71 -8.63 -0.02
C ASP A 31 -16.29 -8.04 0.00
N THR A 32 -16.00 -7.24 1.02
CA THR A 32 -14.71 -6.55 1.17
C THR A 32 -13.55 -7.53 1.29
N SER A 33 -13.68 -8.57 2.11
CA SER A 33 -12.58 -9.49 2.38
C SER A 33 -12.22 -10.29 1.14
N ASN A 34 -13.23 -10.85 0.47
CA ASN A 34 -13.01 -11.62 -0.76
C ASN A 34 -12.49 -10.75 -1.90
N HIS A 35 -12.99 -9.51 -2.02
CA HIS A 35 -12.50 -8.58 -3.04
C HIS A 35 -11.03 -8.19 -2.82
N LEU A 36 -10.66 -7.84 -1.58
CA LEU A 36 -9.27 -7.51 -1.22
C LEU A 36 -8.32 -8.68 -1.50
N ARG A 37 -8.70 -9.90 -1.10
CA ARG A 37 -7.91 -11.12 -1.38
C ARG A 37 -7.75 -11.35 -2.88
N SER A 38 -8.81 -11.17 -3.67
CA SER A 38 -8.74 -11.36 -5.13
C SER A 38 -7.76 -10.38 -5.79
N CYS A 39 -7.77 -9.11 -5.40
CA CYS A 39 -6.82 -8.12 -5.90
C CYS A 39 -5.38 -8.45 -5.46
N PHE A 40 -5.19 -8.75 -4.17
CA PHE A 40 -3.87 -9.07 -3.60
C PHE A 40 -3.24 -10.30 -4.27
N LEU A 41 -3.99 -11.39 -4.43
CA LEU A 41 -3.52 -12.62 -5.07
C LEU A 41 -3.27 -12.47 -6.58
N LYS A 42 -3.83 -11.44 -7.21
CA LYS A 42 -3.51 -11.04 -8.60
C LYS A 42 -2.29 -10.11 -8.68
N ASN A 43 -1.53 -10.00 -7.59
CA ASN A 43 -0.37 -9.14 -7.45
C ASN A 43 -0.68 -7.65 -7.76
N GLN A 44 -1.88 -7.19 -7.39
CA GLN A 44 -2.29 -5.80 -7.57
C GLN A 44 -2.03 -5.01 -6.28
N PRO A 45 -1.37 -3.84 -6.36
CA PRO A 45 -1.30 -2.92 -5.22
C PRO A 45 -2.70 -2.57 -4.71
N VAL A 46 -2.89 -2.61 -3.40
CA VAL A 46 -4.17 -2.31 -2.73
C VAL A 46 -4.02 -1.07 -1.88
N ILE A 47 -4.84 -0.05 -2.14
CA ILE A 47 -4.92 1.17 -1.34
C ILE A 47 -6.33 1.24 -0.73
N GLY A 48 -6.45 0.94 0.55
CA GLY A 48 -7.72 0.95 1.27
C GLY A 48 -8.01 2.30 1.89
N LEU A 49 -9.12 2.93 1.49
CA LEU A 49 -9.72 4.06 2.21
C LEU A 49 -10.70 3.51 3.25
N CYS A 50 -10.16 2.91 4.30
CA CYS A 50 -10.91 2.27 5.37
C CYS A 50 -10.01 2.06 6.59
N SER A 51 -10.55 1.53 7.69
CA SER A 51 -9.74 1.15 8.85
C SER A 51 -8.67 0.13 8.46
N THR A 52 -7.44 0.34 8.95
CA THR A 52 -6.31 -0.60 8.79
C THR A 52 -6.67 -2.03 9.24
N GLY A 53 -7.50 -2.16 10.28
CA GLY A 53 -7.96 -3.44 10.79
C GLY A 53 -8.78 -4.25 9.77
N ILE A 54 -9.46 -3.60 8.81
CA ILE A 54 -10.14 -4.29 7.71
C ILE A 54 -9.08 -4.92 6.80
N LEU A 55 -8.10 -4.15 6.33
CA LEU A 55 -7.06 -4.65 5.45
C LEU A 55 -6.27 -5.80 6.10
N ILE A 56 -5.82 -5.60 7.34
CA ILE A 56 -5.03 -6.60 8.09
C ILE A 56 -5.81 -7.91 8.23
N ARG A 57 -7.05 -7.87 8.75
CA ARG A 57 -7.84 -9.08 8.99
C ARG A 57 -8.29 -9.75 7.69
N SER A 58 -8.61 -8.98 6.65
CA SER A 58 -9.01 -9.52 5.37
C SER A 58 -7.85 -10.23 4.67
N LEU A 59 -6.63 -9.68 4.72
CA LEU A 59 -5.47 -10.21 4.00
C LEU A 59 -4.66 -11.23 4.80
N ALA A 60 -4.70 -11.21 6.14
CA ALA A 60 -3.92 -12.14 6.98
C ALA A 60 -3.98 -13.62 6.53
N PRO A 61 -5.14 -14.19 6.14
CA PRO A 61 -5.21 -15.60 5.72
C PRO A 61 -4.55 -15.93 4.37
N VAL A 62 -4.14 -14.93 3.60
CA VAL A 62 -3.51 -15.08 2.27
C VAL A 62 -2.10 -14.50 2.19
N LEU A 63 -1.54 -14.07 3.33
CA LEU A 63 -0.14 -13.67 3.41
C LEU A 63 0.75 -14.91 3.26
N SER A 64 1.88 -14.75 2.58
CA SER A 64 2.81 -15.82 2.26
C SER A 64 4.25 -15.32 2.35
N ASP A 65 4.85 -14.97 1.22
CA ASP A 65 6.23 -14.51 1.10
C ASP A 65 6.27 -12.99 0.99
N LYS A 66 6.78 -12.31 2.03
CA LYS A 66 6.89 -10.84 2.07
C LYS A 66 7.67 -10.24 0.90
N HIS A 67 8.53 -11.03 0.23
CA HIS A 67 9.30 -10.61 -0.94
C HIS A 67 8.55 -10.78 -2.26
N LYS A 68 7.31 -11.27 -2.25
CA LYS A 68 6.45 -11.40 -3.44
C LYS A 68 5.10 -10.70 -3.32
N GLU A 69 4.76 -10.22 -2.12
CA GLU A 69 3.48 -9.59 -1.84
C GLU A 69 3.40 -8.16 -2.42
N PRO A 70 2.28 -7.80 -3.09
CA PRO A 70 2.13 -6.45 -3.62
C PRO A 70 1.99 -5.42 -2.47
N PRO A 71 2.26 -4.14 -2.75
CA PRO A 71 2.02 -3.06 -1.80
C PRO A 71 0.59 -3.04 -1.27
N VAL A 72 0.44 -2.89 0.05
CA VAL A 72 -0.85 -2.64 0.71
C VAL A 72 -0.74 -1.40 1.56
N LEU A 73 -1.60 -0.43 1.32
CA LEU A 73 -1.63 0.85 2.03
C LEU A 73 -3.02 1.11 2.60
N ALA A 74 -3.08 1.75 3.77
CA ALA A 74 -4.28 2.37 4.30
C ALA A 74 -4.20 3.90 4.18
N VAL A 75 -5.29 4.54 3.77
CA VAL A 75 -5.42 5.99 3.72
C VAL A 75 -6.60 6.38 4.60
N ALA A 76 -6.36 7.25 5.58
CA ALA A 76 -7.44 7.73 6.44
C ALA A 76 -8.39 8.65 5.66
N GLU A 77 -9.70 8.49 5.85
CA GLU A 77 -10.71 9.25 5.10
C GLU A 77 -10.66 10.76 5.40
N ASP A 78 -10.17 11.13 6.58
CA ASP A 78 -9.93 12.51 7.01
C ASP A 78 -8.63 13.11 6.47
N LYS A 79 -7.87 12.35 5.65
CA LYS A 79 -6.57 12.71 5.07
C LYS A 79 -5.45 12.89 6.10
N ASN A 80 -5.62 12.45 7.34
CA ASN A 80 -4.61 12.69 8.38
C ASN A 80 -3.41 11.72 8.31
N SER A 81 -3.52 10.61 7.57
CA SER A 81 -2.42 9.64 7.47
C SER A 81 -2.50 8.76 6.23
N VAL A 82 -1.32 8.42 5.69
CA VAL A 82 -1.13 7.34 4.70
C VAL A 82 -0.17 6.31 5.30
N ILE A 83 -0.62 5.06 5.45
CA ILE A 83 0.08 4.03 6.22
C ILE A 83 0.43 2.87 5.28
N PRO A 84 1.71 2.63 4.95
CA PRO A 84 2.12 1.40 4.29
C PRO A 84 2.04 0.23 5.29
N LEU A 85 1.36 -0.86 4.89
CA LEU A 85 1.13 -2.04 5.72
C LEU A 85 1.97 -3.25 5.27
N LEU A 86 2.07 -3.46 3.95
CA LEU A 86 2.79 -4.60 3.35
C LEU A 86 3.49 -4.15 2.06
N GLY A 87 4.45 -4.95 1.59
CA GLY A 87 5.14 -4.73 0.33
C GLY A 87 6.15 -3.58 0.35
N GLY A 88 6.83 -3.35 1.48
CA GLY A 88 7.90 -2.35 1.58
C GLY A 88 8.98 -2.56 0.50
N HIS A 89 9.32 -3.82 0.25
CA HIS A 89 10.22 -4.28 -0.81
C HIS A 89 9.62 -4.22 -2.22
N HIS A 90 8.47 -3.58 -2.41
CA HIS A 90 7.84 -3.36 -3.71
C HIS A 90 7.34 -1.92 -3.85
N GLY A 91 7.99 -0.99 -3.14
CA GLY A 91 7.68 0.44 -3.23
C GLY A 91 6.45 0.87 -2.44
N ALA A 92 5.99 0.11 -1.43
CA ALA A 92 4.86 0.55 -0.60
C ALA A 92 5.14 1.86 0.14
N ASN A 93 6.38 2.06 0.62
CA ASN A 93 6.77 3.28 1.33
C ASN A 93 6.82 4.49 0.38
N ASP A 94 7.36 4.31 -0.82
CA ASP A 94 7.40 5.37 -1.84
C ASP A 94 6.01 5.72 -2.36
N LEU A 95 5.16 4.70 -2.56
CA LEU A 95 3.76 4.91 -2.91
C LEU A 95 3.03 5.68 -1.79
N ALA A 96 3.31 5.37 -0.53
CA ALA A 96 2.73 6.06 0.61
C ALA A 96 3.16 7.53 0.64
N ARG A 97 4.44 7.83 0.44
CA ARG A 97 4.97 9.20 0.32
C ARG A 97 4.33 9.97 -0.81
N LYS A 98 4.25 9.37 -2.00
CA LYS A 98 3.64 9.97 -3.19
C LYS A 98 2.17 10.32 -2.96
N ILE A 99 1.41 9.42 -2.33
CA ILE A 99 0.01 9.69 -1.99
C ILE A 99 -0.07 10.79 -0.93
N ALA A 100 0.75 10.71 0.12
CA ALA A 100 0.74 11.66 1.22
C ALA A 100 1.02 13.09 0.73
N GLU A 101 2.03 13.27 -0.12
CA GLU A 101 2.33 14.53 -0.80
C GLU A 101 1.12 15.02 -1.61
N GLY A 102 0.55 14.16 -2.44
CA GLY A 102 -0.58 14.51 -3.31
C GLY A 102 -1.88 14.83 -2.58
N ILE A 103 -2.01 14.48 -1.28
CA ILE A 103 -3.18 14.81 -0.45
C ILE A 103 -2.86 15.81 0.68
N GLY A 104 -1.61 16.26 0.81
CA GLY A 104 -1.18 17.26 1.78
C GLY A 104 -1.02 16.74 3.21
N THR A 105 -0.51 15.52 3.38
CA THR A 105 -0.31 14.88 4.70
C THR A 105 1.05 14.19 4.80
N ALA A 106 1.32 13.54 5.94
CA ALA A 106 2.52 12.73 6.15
C ALA A 106 2.26 11.23 5.91
N ALA A 107 3.25 10.55 5.32
CA ALA A 107 3.27 9.09 5.27
C ALA A 107 3.79 8.55 6.60
N ALA A 108 3.03 7.64 7.21
CA ALA A 108 3.37 6.98 8.48
C ALA A 108 4.28 5.77 8.24
N VAL A 109 5.46 6.00 7.65
CA VAL A 109 6.47 4.96 7.43
C VAL A 109 7.12 4.58 8.77
N THR A 110 7.16 3.29 9.07
CA THR A 110 7.75 2.75 10.31
C THR A 110 8.95 1.84 10.08
N THR A 111 9.23 1.47 8.82
CA THR A 111 10.33 0.58 8.46
C THR A 111 11.67 1.22 8.83
N ALA A 112 12.40 0.62 9.79
CA ALA A 112 13.64 1.19 10.32
C ALA A 112 14.71 1.46 9.25
N GLY A 113 14.93 0.51 8.33
CA GLY A 113 15.88 0.69 7.22
C GLY A 113 15.50 1.86 6.32
N ASP A 114 14.22 1.99 5.99
CA ASP A 114 13.72 3.09 5.15
C ASP A 114 13.86 4.45 5.85
N LEU A 115 13.61 4.52 7.16
CA LEU A 115 13.85 5.74 7.93
C LEU A 115 15.34 6.12 8.01
N ARG A 116 16.24 5.14 8.05
CA ARG A 116 17.69 5.35 8.15
C ARG A 116 18.32 5.74 6.81
N PHE A 117 17.89 5.09 5.73
CA PHE A 117 18.57 5.17 4.43
C PHE A 117 17.74 5.87 3.34
N GLY A 118 16.47 6.15 3.60
CA GLY A 118 15.55 6.74 2.63
C GLY A 118 15.12 5.79 1.51
N ILE A 119 15.56 4.52 1.56
CA ILE A 119 15.30 3.47 0.57
C ILE A 119 15.18 2.11 1.27
N ALA A 120 14.55 1.15 0.60
CA ALA A 120 14.69 -0.26 0.95
C ALA A 120 16.05 -0.78 0.46
N LEU A 121 16.91 -1.26 1.36
CA LEU A 121 18.28 -1.68 1.01
C LEU A 121 18.33 -2.83 -0.01
N ASP A 122 17.35 -3.72 0.01
CA ASP A 122 17.21 -4.80 -0.96
C ASP A 122 16.53 -4.35 -2.28
N GLN A 123 16.21 -3.07 -2.40
CA GLN A 123 15.82 -2.39 -3.65
C GLN A 123 16.69 -1.15 -3.89
N PRO A 124 17.98 -1.33 -4.22
CA PRO A 124 18.87 -0.22 -4.48
C PRO A 124 18.45 0.58 -5.74
N PRO A 125 18.86 1.85 -5.86
CA PRO A 125 18.66 2.64 -7.08
C PRO A 125 19.23 1.96 -8.33
N GLU A 126 18.72 2.34 -9.49
CA GLU A 126 19.17 1.79 -10.78
C GLU A 126 20.69 1.89 -10.95
N GLY A 127 21.32 0.79 -11.35
CA GLY A 127 22.77 0.69 -11.53
C GLY A 127 23.55 0.35 -10.25
N LEU A 128 22.88 0.24 -9.11
CA LEU A 128 23.50 -0.17 -7.84
C LEU A 128 22.99 -1.55 -7.41
N THR A 129 23.85 -2.32 -6.74
CA THR A 129 23.50 -3.59 -6.11
C THR A 129 24.06 -3.63 -4.69
N LEU A 130 23.38 -4.33 -3.78
CA LEU A 130 23.91 -4.54 -2.44
C LEU A 130 25.07 -5.55 -2.53
N ALA A 131 26.24 -5.18 -2.02
CA ALA A 131 27.43 -6.05 -2.07
C ALA A 131 27.25 -7.31 -1.20
N ASN A 132 26.61 -7.17 -0.03
CA ASN A 132 26.36 -8.24 0.93
C ASN A 132 24.85 -8.31 1.30
N PRO A 133 23.97 -8.81 0.41
CA PRO A 133 22.51 -8.89 0.64
C PRO A 133 22.11 -9.55 1.97
N GLU A 134 22.89 -10.53 2.43
CA GLU A 134 22.69 -11.27 3.66
C GLU A 134 22.79 -10.42 4.94
N ASP A 135 23.57 -9.33 4.89
CA ASP A 135 23.81 -8.46 6.06
C ASP A 135 22.71 -7.40 6.23
N ALA A 136 21.82 -7.22 5.24
CA ALA A 136 20.84 -6.13 5.21
C ALA A 136 19.93 -6.08 6.45
N GLY A 137 19.65 -7.23 7.08
CA GLY A 137 18.83 -7.32 8.29
C GLY A 137 19.53 -6.91 9.60
N THR A 138 20.83 -6.62 9.56
CA THR A 138 21.63 -6.29 10.76
C THR A 138 21.82 -4.79 10.99
N PHE A 139 21.38 -3.95 10.04
CA PHE A 139 21.40 -2.49 10.11
C PHE A 139 20.12 -1.91 10.71
#